data_AF-A0AA44J0I4-F1
#
_entry.id   AF-A0AA44J0I4-F1
#
_cell.length_a   1.000
_cell.length_b   1.000
_cell.length_c   1.000
_cell.angle_alpha   90.00
_cell.angle_beta   90.00
_cell.angle_gamma   90.00
#
_symmetry.space_group_name_H-M   'P 1'
#
loop_
_entity.id
_entity.type
_entity.pdbx_description
1 polymer ?
#
loop_
_entity_poly.entity_id
_entity_poly.type
_entity_poly.pdbx_seq_one_letter_code
_entity_poly.pdbx_strand_id
1 'polypeptide(L)' 'MLTLKEAADYCGLSAKRFPIDCRVTPVAMPSGAKVYDMHDLDAFLDALKGGEASGDDAIIAKLG' A
#
# COMPACT_ATOMS: atom_id res chain seq x y z
N MET A 1 -5.55 11.64 -7.44
CA MET A 1 -4.81 10.46 -7.95
C MET A 1 -3.32 10.76 -7.94
N LEU A 2 -2.51 9.83 -7.46
CA LEU A 2 -1.07 9.96 -7.23
C LEU A 2 -0.30 9.03 -8.16
N THR A 3 0.87 9.44 -8.65
CA THR A 3 1.78 8.53 -9.35
C THR A 3 2.37 7.51 -8.37
N LEU A 4 3.01 6.46 -8.88
CA LEU A 4 3.68 5.45 -8.03
C LEU A 4 4.65 6.07 -7.01
N LYS A 5 5.40 7.11 -7.42
CA LYS A 5 6.36 7.78 -6.54
C LYS A 5 5.66 8.57 -5.44
N GLU A 6 4.62 9.32 -5.80
CA GLU A 6 3.85 10.12 -4.84
C GLU A 6 3.04 9.23 -3.89
N ALA A 7 2.47 8.13 -4.38
CA ALA A 7 1.77 7.15 -3.55
C ALA A 7 2.71 6.46 -2.56
N ALA A 8 3.92 6.12 -3.00
CA ALA A 8 4.95 5.57 -2.12
C ALA A 8 5.35 6.57 -1.02
N ASP A 9 5.63 7.81 -1.40
CA ASP A 9 5.97 8.88 -0.46
C ASP A 9 4.83 9.15 0.54
N TYR A 10 3.60 9.19 0.04
CA TYR A 10 2.37 9.36 0.84
C TYR A 10 2.19 8.26 1.89
N CYS A 11 2.46 7.00 1.52
CA CYS A 11 2.41 5.88 2.45
C CYS A 11 3.68 5.75 3.33
N GLY A 12 4.68 6.63 3.18
CA GLY A 12 5.96 6.53 3.89
C GLY A 12 6.82 5.34 3.46
N LEU A 13 6.57 4.79 2.28
CA LEU A 13 7.26 3.64 1.71
C LEU A 13 8.24 4.05 0.61
N SER A 14 9.29 3.26 0.43
CA SER A 14 10.16 3.43 -0.73
C SER A 14 9.44 2.99 -2.00
N ALA A 15 9.55 3.73 -3.11
CA ALA A 15 8.93 3.39 -4.40
C ALA A 15 9.22 1.97 -4.92
N LYS A 16 10.35 1.36 -4.50
CA LYS A 16 10.68 -0.04 -4.82
C LYS A 16 9.90 -1.07 -4.00
N ARG A 17 9.64 -0.76 -2.73
CA ARG A 17 8.88 -1.60 -1.80
C ARG A 17 7.39 -1.39 -1.92
N PHE A 18 6.97 -0.18 -2.28
CA PHE A 18 5.58 0.18 -2.43
C PHE A 18 4.76 -0.84 -3.24
N PRO A 19 5.14 -1.30 -4.45
CA PRO A 19 4.35 -2.31 -5.17
C PRO A 19 4.40 -3.72 -4.56
N ILE A 20 5.26 -3.98 -3.57
CA ILE A 20 5.37 -5.26 -2.86
C ILE A 20 4.49 -5.23 -1.61
N ASP A 21 4.58 -4.16 -0.83
CA ASP A 21 3.86 -3.98 0.44
C ASP A 21 2.44 -3.42 0.25
N CYS A 22 2.22 -2.62 -0.79
CA CYS A 22 0.93 -2.00 -1.07
C CYS A 22 0.05 -2.93 -1.92
N ARG A 23 -1.05 -3.38 -1.32
CA ARG A 23 -2.10 -4.19 -1.99
C ARG A 23 -3.07 -3.37 -2.85
N VAL A 24 -2.89 -2.05 -2.93
CA VAL A 24 -3.77 -1.17 -3.72
C VAL A 24 -3.49 -1.37 -5.21
N THR A 25 -4.56 -1.57 -5.98
CA THR A 25 -4.44 -1.75 -7.43
C THR A 25 -4.34 -0.38 -8.12
N PRO A 26 -3.31 -0.14 -8.94
CA PRO A 26 -3.22 1.11 -9.70
C PRO A 26 -4.34 1.20 -10.75
N VAL A 27 -4.94 2.38 -10.86
CA VAL A 27 -5.87 2.76 -11.91
C VAL A 27 -5.11 3.02 -13.20
N ALA A 28 -5.47 2.28 -14.25
CA ALA A 28 -4.95 2.50 -15.59
C ALA A 28 -5.69 3.68 -16.24
N MET A 29 -4.98 4.78 -16.45
CA MET A 29 -5.52 5.96 -17.10
C MET A 29 -5.58 5.77 -18.62
N PRO A 30 -6.46 6.48 -19.34
CA PRO A 30 -6.55 6.43 -20.80
C PRO A 30 -5.25 6.81 -21.52
N SER A 31 -4.38 7.56 -20.83
CA SER A 31 -3.04 7.94 -21.30
C SER A 31 -1.97 6.84 -21.15
N GLY A 32 -2.33 5.67 -20.59
CA GLY A 32 -1.41 4.57 -20.29
C GLY A 32 -0.66 4.72 -18.96
N ALA A 33 -0.84 5.84 -18.25
CA ALA A 33 -0.25 6.04 -16.93
C ALA A 33 -0.97 5.20 -15.86
N LYS A 34 -0.19 4.69 -14.90
CA LYS A 34 -0.71 4.02 -13.70
C LYS A 34 -0.72 5.01 -12.54
N VAL A 35 -1.90 5.27 -12.00
CA VAL A 35 -2.10 6.19 -10.88
C VAL A 35 -2.85 5.50 -9.75
N TYR A 36 -2.62 5.93 -8.52
CA TYR A 36 -3.24 5.41 -7.32
C TYR A 36 -4.26 6.40 -6.82
N ASP A 37 -5.43 5.92 -6.39
CA ASP A 37 -6.41 6.78 -5.76
C ASP A 37 -6.04 7.04 -4.29
N MET A 38 -6.22 8.27 -3.82
CA MET A 38 -5.89 8.61 -2.43
C MET A 38 -6.83 7.92 -1.44
N HIS A 39 -8.11 7.72 -1.77
CA HIS A 39 -9.03 7.03 -0.88
C HIS A 39 -8.67 5.55 -0.72
N ASP A 40 -8.24 4.88 -1.80
CA ASP A 40 -7.74 3.50 -1.71
C ASP A 40 -6.47 3.41 -0.86
N LEU A 41 -5.56 4.38 -0.98
CA LEU A 41 -4.36 4.46 -0.15
C LEU A 41 -4.71 4.73 1.32
N ASP A 42 -5.66 5.62 1.59
CA ASP A 42 -6.16 5.89 2.94
C ASP A 42 -6.81 4.66 3.55
N ALA A 43 -7.65 3.94 2.79
CA ALA A 43 -8.25 2.70 3.24
C ALA A 43 -7.20 1.61 3.52
N PHE A 44 -6.13 1.56 2.71
CA PHE A 44 -4.99 0.68 2.96
C PHE A 44 -4.26 1.04 4.26
N LEU A 45 -3.98 2.32 4.49
CA LEU A 45 -3.31 2.81 5.70
C LEU A 45 -4.19 2.63 6.94
N ASP A 46 -5.50 2.84 6.82
CA ASP A 46 -6.46 2.64 7.90
C ASP A 46 -6.58 1.16 8.28
N ALA A 47 -6.62 0.26 7.29
CA ALA A 47 -6.58 -1.18 7.54
C ALA A 47 -5.26 -1.65 8.18
N LEU A 48 -4.14 -1.01 7.84
CA LEU A 48 -2.85 -1.26 8.49
C LEU A 48 -2.88 -0.82 9.97
N LYS A 49 -3.54 0.31 10.27
CA LYS A 49 -3.75 0.80 11.64
C LYS A 49 -4.76 -0.04 12.43
N GLY A 50 -5.79 -0.54 11.76
CA GLY A 50 -6.86 -1.36 12.34
C GLY A 50 -6.44 -2.77 12.76
N GLY A 51 -5.19 -3.17 12.48
CA GLY A 51 -4.67 -4.47 12.89
C GLY A 51 -5.13 -5.61 11.99
N GLU A 52 -5.59 -5.35 10.76
CA GLU A 52 -5.65 -6.40 9.74
C GLU A 52 -4.24 -6.69 9.22
N ALA A 53 -3.42 -7.21 10.13
CA ALA A 53 -2.22 -7.98 9.88
C ALA A 53 -2.62 -9.25 9.13
N SER A 54 -2.98 -9.12 7.86
CA SER A 54 -2.93 -10.25 6.93
C SER A 54 -1.46 -10.61 6.73
N GLY A 55 -0.93 -11.49 7.59
CA GLY A 55 0.19 -12.35 7.20
C GLY A 55 1.30 -12.56 8.23
N ASP A 56 1.86 -11.50 8.82
CA ASP A 56 3.20 -11.63 9.44
C ASP A 56 3.22 -11.61 10.98
N ASP A 57 2.15 -11.17 11.65
CA ASP A 57 2.11 -11.19 13.13
C ASP A 57 1.92 -12.62 13.70
N ALA A 58 1.51 -13.57 12.85
CA ALA A 58 1.44 -14.99 13.21
C ALA A 58 2.82 -15.64 13.43
N ILE A 59 3.92 -14.99 13.02
CA ILE A 59 5.28 -15.54 13.16
C ILE A 59 5.89 -15.17 14.52
N ILE A 60 5.48 -14.04 15.12
CA ILE A 60 6.06 -13.54 16.38
C ILE A 60 5.48 -14.29 17.61
N ALA A 61 4.27 -14.84 17.51
CA ALA A 61 3.66 -15.61 18.59
C ALA A 61 4.20 -17.04 18.78
N LYS A 62 5.17 -17.50 17.96
CA LYS A 62 5.70 -18.87 18.00
C LYS A 62 7.20 -18.99 18.30
N LEU A 63 7.84 -17.91 18.72
CA LEU A 63 9.20 -17.93 19.27
C LEU A 63 9.22 -17.34 20.69
N GLY A 64 8.70 -18.15 21.63
CA GLY A 64 9.22 -18.28 22.99
C GLY A 64 9.00 -17.13 23.95
#